data_AF-A0A535XZK7-F1
#
_entry.id   AF-A0A535XZK7-F1
#
_cell.length_a   1.000
_cell.length_b   1.000
_cell.length_c   1.000
_cell.angle_alpha   90.00
_cell.angle_beta   90.00
_cell.angle_gamma   90.00
#
_symmetry.space_group_name_H-M   'P 1'
#
loop_
_entity.id
_entity.type
_entity.pdbx_description
1 polymer ?
#
loop_
_entity_poly.entity_id
_entity_poly.type
_entity_poly.pdbx_seq_one_letter_code
_entity_poly.pdbx_strand_id
1 'polypeptide(L)'
;MTNDRVDSALGFGTGTSTDHSDGIRWVDYANISWNPVFCKRCDICIEICPKDTLVMRNDAVIEEQNCILCGLCERYCPDLAIEMIPAAVQAHAAQAAERRTSEGAATSD
;
A
#
# COMPACT_ATOMS: atom_id res chain seq x y z
N MET A 1 -9.41 22.38 20.99
CA MET A 1 -10.89 22.26 21.10
C MET A 1 -11.42 23.51 20.43
N THR A 2 -11.99 23.55 19.23
CA THR A 2 -12.85 22.63 18.46
C THR A 2 -12.68 23.02 16.98
N ASN A 3 -12.32 22.09 16.10
CA ASN A 3 -13.21 21.53 15.08
C ASN A 3 -13.49 22.48 13.90
N ASP A 4 -12.71 22.32 12.82
CA ASP A 4 -13.18 22.51 11.43
C ASP A 4 -12.52 21.41 10.60
N ARG A 5 -13.10 20.21 10.70
CA ARG A 5 -12.57 18.95 10.16
C ARG A 5 -13.45 18.34 9.07
N VAL A 6 -14.37 19.11 8.48
CA VAL A 6 -15.27 18.63 7.43
C VAL A 6 -15.60 19.83 6.54
N ASP A 7 -15.66 19.66 5.22
CA ASP A 7 -16.16 20.63 4.21
C ASP A 7 -15.18 21.18 3.17
N SER A 8 -14.22 20.33 2.74
CA SER A 8 -13.82 20.28 1.31
C SER A 8 -13.97 18.88 0.73
N ALA A 9 -14.93 18.10 1.25
CA ALA A 9 -15.45 16.94 0.54
C ALA A 9 -15.97 17.42 -0.83
N LEU A 10 -15.58 16.73 -1.92
CA LEU A 10 -15.90 16.93 -3.35
C LEU A 10 -14.84 17.58 -4.27
N GLY A 11 -13.64 17.91 -3.78
CA GLY A 11 -12.51 18.33 -4.63
C GLY A 11 -11.63 17.16 -5.08
N PHE A 12 -11.16 17.18 -6.35
CA PHE A 12 -9.91 16.51 -6.77
C PHE A 12 -8.83 16.86 -5.71
N GLY A 13 -8.31 15.89 -4.96
CA GLY A 13 -7.13 16.11 -4.09
C GLY A 13 -7.30 16.19 -2.58
N THR A 14 -8.29 15.51 -1.99
CA THR A 14 -8.30 15.24 -0.53
C THR A 14 -7.94 13.78 -0.22
N GLY A 15 -6.79 13.33 -0.71
CA GLY A 15 -6.16 12.09 -0.25
C GLY A 15 -5.77 12.19 1.22
N THR A 16 -5.71 11.04 1.92
CA THR A 16 -5.11 10.94 3.26
C THR A 16 -3.64 10.58 3.20
N SER A 17 -3.11 10.42 1.99
CA SER A 17 -1.73 10.05 1.75
C SER A 17 -0.74 11.11 2.20
N THR A 18 0.41 10.63 2.68
CA THR A 18 1.56 11.49 3.07
C THR A 18 2.69 11.50 2.03
N ASP A 19 2.65 10.59 1.06
CA ASP A 19 3.63 10.44 -0.03
C ASP A 19 3.16 11.05 -1.37
N HIS A 20 1.86 11.27 -1.56
CA HIS A 20 1.30 11.92 -2.75
C HIS A 20 0.99 13.41 -2.49
N SER A 21 1.60 14.29 -3.29
CA SER A 21 1.40 15.76 -3.26
C SER A 21 0.83 16.32 -4.57
N ASP A 22 0.31 15.43 -5.41
CA ASP A 22 -0.17 15.68 -6.77
C ASP A 22 -1.64 16.14 -6.84
N GLY A 23 -2.32 16.27 -5.70
CA GLY A 23 -3.74 16.60 -5.65
C GLY A 23 -4.64 15.46 -6.13
N ILE A 24 -4.16 14.22 -6.06
CA ILE A 24 -4.94 13.01 -6.32
C ILE A 24 -5.33 12.37 -4.97
N ARG A 25 -6.53 11.76 -4.91
CA ARG A 25 -6.98 11.09 -3.70
C ARG A 25 -6.32 9.73 -3.57
N TRP A 26 -5.31 9.65 -2.71
CA TRP A 26 -4.68 8.41 -2.26
C TRP A 26 -5.02 8.10 -0.80
N VAL A 27 -5.14 6.82 -0.49
CA VAL A 27 -5.42 6.28 0.84
C VAL A 27 -4.29 5.34 1.23
N ASP A 28 -3.49 5.75 2.20
CA ASP A 28 -2.38 4.95 2.72
C ASP A 28 -2.90 3.92 3.73
N TYR A 29 -2.36 2.71 3.63
CA TYR A 29 -2.45 1.66 4.64
C TYR A 29 -1.07 1.40 5.25
N ALA A 30 -0.74 0.16 5.61
CA ALA A 30 0.53 -0.17 6.23
C ALA A 30 1.65 -0.31 5.18
N ASN A 31 1.35 -0.93 4.03
CA ASN A 31 2.33 -1.20 2.98
C ASN A 31 1.92 -0.71 1.60
N ILE A 32 0.65 -0.36 1.39
CA ILE A 32 0.12 0.08 0.09
C ILE A 32 -0.58 1.43 0.18
N SER A 33 -0.56 2.16 -0.94
CA SER A 33 -1.40 3.32 -1.18
C SER A 33 -2.43 2.95 -2.24
N TRP A 34 -3.70 3.26 -2.00
CA TRP A 34 -4.81 2.95 -2.91
C TRP A 34 -5.57 4.20 -3.34
N ASN A 35 -5.98 4.23 -4.61
CA ASN A 35 -6.65 5.35 -5.24
C ASN A 35 -8.08 4.98 -5.68
N PRO A 36 -9.13 5.48 -5.01
CA PRO A 36 -10.52 5.23 -5.39
C PRO A 36 -10.94 5.81 -6.75
N VAL A 37 -10.23 6.83 -7.25
CA VAL A 37 -10.55 7.49 -8.52
C VAL A 37 -10.14 6.60 -9.69
N PHE A 38 -8.99 5.95 -9.57
CA PHE A 38 -8.47 5.06 -10.61
C PHE A 38 -9.02 3.64 -10.50
N CYS A 39 -9.30 3.16 -9.28
CA CYS A 39 -9.73 1.79 -9.05
C CYS A 39 -11.08 1.46 -9.73
N LYS A 40 -11.07 0.40 -10.55
CA LYS A 40 -12.27 -0.12 -11.24
C LYS A 40 -12.97 -1.26 -10.51
N ARG A 41 -12.51 -1.64 -9.31
CA ARG A 41 -13.09 -2.72 -8.49
C ARG A 41 -13.13 -4.07 -9.25
N CYS A 42 -12.02 -4.38 -9.94
CA CYS A 42 -11.89 -5.58 -10.77
C CYS A 42 -11.34 -6.81 -10.02
N ASP A 43 -11.08 -6.69 -8.72
CA ASP A 43 -10.56 -7.73 -7.82
C ASP A 43 -9.21 -8.37 -8.19
N ILE A 44 -8.56 -8.00 -9.28
CA ILE A 44 -7.24 -8.54 -9.70
C ILE A 44 -6.20 -8.47 -8.57
N CYS A 45 -6.10 -7.32 -7.88
CA CYS A 45 -5.15 -7.14 -6.79
C CYS A 45 -5.43 -8.07 -5.59
N ILE A 46 -6.69 -8.43 -5.37
CA ILE A 46 -7.12 -9.35 -4.32
C ILE A 46 -6.76 -10.78 -4.73
N GLU A 47 -7.16 -11.20 -5.94
CA GLU A 47 -6.93 -12.56 -6.44
C GLU A 47 -5.45 -12.91 -6.61
N ILE A 48 -4.62 -11.93 -6.99
CA ILE A 48 -3.18 -12.15 -7.18
C ILE A 48 -2.39 -12.14 -5.87
N CYS A 49 -2.99 -11.70 -4.75
CA CYS A 49 -2.29 -11.59 -3.48
C CYS A 49 -2.00 -12.99 -2.90
N PRO A 50 -0.73 -13.43 -2.82
CA PRO A 50 -0.39 -14.79 -2.37
C PRO A 50 -0.62 -15.00 -0.86
N LYS A 51 -1.01 -13.94 -0.14
CA LYS A 51 -1.22 -13.93 1.31
C LYS A 51 -2.66 -13.57 1.69
N ASP A 52 -3.53 -13.37 0.71
CA ASP A 52 -4.95 -13.01 0.89
C ASP A 52 -5.14 -11.77 1.81
N THR A 53 -4.22 -10.81 1.75
CA THR A 53 -4.22 -9.63 2.65
C THR A 53 -4.96 -8.43 2.08
N LEU A 54 -5.64 -8.57 0.95
CA LEU A 54 -6.41 -7.50 0.34
C LEU A 54 -7.87 -7.95 0.25
N VAL A 55 -8.79 -7.08 0.64
CA VAL A 55 -10.23 -7.36 0.61
C VAL A 55 -11.00 -6.17 0.02
N MET A 56 -12.12 -6.47 -0.64
CA MET A 56 -13.06 -5.47 -1.14
C MET A 56 -14.17 -5.27 -0.11
N ARG A 57 -14.28 -4.06 0.47
CA ARG A 57 -15.37 -3.70 1.38
C ARG A 57 -15.84 -2.29 1.08
N ASN A 58 -17.15 -2.11 0.91
CA ASN A 58 -17.77 -0.81 0.62
C ASN A 58 -17.06 -0.06 -0.53
N ASP A 59 -16.80 -0.77 -1.63
CA ASP A 59 -16.10 -0.25 -2.81
C ASP A 59 -14.65 0.23 -2.58
N ALA A 60 -14.03 -0.15 -1.46
CA ALA A 60 -12.64 0.11 -1.16
C ALA A 60 -11.81 -1.17 -1.11
N VAL A 61 -10.61 -1.13 -1.71
CA VAL A 61 -9.56 -2.10 -1.44
C VAL A 61 -8.96 -1.76 -0.08
N ILE A 62 -9.01 -2.71 0.85
CA ILE A 62 -8.48 -2.57 2.20
C ILE A 62 -7.34 -3.56 2.40
N GLU A 63 -6.24 -3.06 2.95
CA GLU A 63 -5.13 -3.91 3.40
C GLU A 63 -5.39 -4.49 4.80
N GLU A 64 -5.32 -5.81 4.90
CA GLU A 64 -5.30 -6.57 6.14
C GLU A 64 -3.85 -6.92 6.55
N GLN A 65 -3.69 -7.60 7.69
CA GLN A 65 -2.39 -7.89 8.28
C GLN A 65 -1.59 -8.93 7.46
N ASN A 66 -0.27 -8.99 7.69
CA ASN A 66 0.67 -9.97 7.12
C ASN A 66 1.00 -9.79 5.62
N CYS A 67 0.84 -8.59 5.08
CA CYS A 67 1.39 -8.27 3.76
C CYS A 67 2.92 -8.47 3.77
N ILE A 68 3.44 -9.15 2.74
CA ILE A 68 4.86 -9.52 2.62
C ILE A 68 5.63 -8.62 1.65
N LEU A 69 5.03 -7.49 1.25
CA LEU A 69 5.62 -6.53 0.30
C LEU A 69 6.12 -7.16 -1.03
N CYS A 70 5.35 -8.10 -1.58
CA CYS A 70 5.72 -8.79 -2.83
C CYS A 70 5.53 -7.93 -4.10
N GLY A 71 4.73 -6.85 -4.03
CA GLY A 71 4.48 -5.93 -5.16
C GLY A 71 3.61 -6.47 -6.29
N LEU A 72 2.96 -7.64 -6.13
CA LEU A 72 2.10 -8.20 -7.18
C LEU A 72 0.84 -7.36 -7.40
N CYS A 73 0.23 -6.84 -6.35
CA CYS A 73 -0.97 -6.00 -6.46
C CYS A 73 -0.70 -4.71 -7.26
N GLU A 74 0.43 -4.04 -7.02
CA GLU A 74 0.91 -2.90 -7.80
C GLU A 74 1.19 -3.29 -9.26
N ARG A 75 1.98 -4.35 -9.47
CA ARG A 75 2.38 -4.80 -10.83
C ARG A 75 1.18 -5.17 -11.72
N TYR A 76 0.16 -5.80 -11.14
CA TYR A 76 -0.97 -6.34 -11.90
C TYR A 76 -2.18 -5.40 -11.96
N CYS A 77 -2.16 -4.24 -11.29
CA CYS A 77 -3.24 -3.28 -11.41
C CYS A 77 -3.20 -2.58 -12.78
N PRO A 78 -4.17 -2.83 -13.69
CA PRO A 78 -4.14 -2.25 -15.02
C PRO A 78 -4.41 -0.73 -15.02
N ASP A 79 -5.04 -0.22 -13.96
CA ASP A 79 -5.44 1.19 -13.81
C ASP A 79 -4.47 2.00 -12.93
N LEU A 80 -3.35 1.42 -12.47
CA LEU A 80 -2.39 2.07 -11.58
C LEU A 80 -3.06 2.67 -10.32
N ALA A 81 -4.04 1.96 -9.78
CA ALA A 81 -4.86 2.41 -8.66
C ALA A 81 -4.36 1.95 -7.29
N ILE A 82 -3.24 1.23 -7.25
CA ILE A 82 -2.63 0.68 -6.05
C ILE A 82 -1.12 0.63 -6.26
N GLU A 83 -0.36 1.08 -5.27
CA GLU A 83 1.10 1.08 -5.29
C GLU A 83 1.68 0.70 -3.92
N MET A 84 2.96 0.35 -3.91
CA MET A 84 3.67 0.03 -2.67
C MET A 84 4.23 1.30 -2.03
N ILE A 85 3.97 1.50 -0.73
CA ILE A 85 4.50 2.66 0.00
C ILE A 85 6.03 2.60 0.01
N PRO A 86 6.75 3.59 -0.52
CA PRO A 86 8.22 3.55 -0.64
C PRO A 86 8.93 3.34 0.69
N ALA A 87 8.44 3.96 1.76
CA ALA A 87 9.01 3.81 3.10
C ALA A 87 8.88 2.37 3.64
N ALA A 88 7.75 1.71 3.39
CA ALA A 88 7.53 0.33 3.80
C ALA A 88 8.44 -0.63 3.02
N VAL A 89 8.61 -0.40 1.72
CA VAL A 89 9.54 -1.17 0.87
C VAL A 89 10.99 -1.02 1.35
N GLN A 90 11.43 0.20 1.65
CA GLN A 90 12.78 0.46 2.17
C GLN A 90 13.03 -0.24 3.50
N ALA A 91 12.07 -0.20 4.42
CA ALA A 91 12.16 -0.88 5.70
C ALA A 91 12.27 -2.41 5.53
N HIS A 92 11.48 -3.01 4.63
CA HIS A 92 11.56 -4.44 4.33
C HIS A 92 12.90 -4.83 3.72
N ALA A 93 13.43 -4.02 2.79
CA ALA A 93 14.72 -4.24 2.18
C ALA A 93 15.87 -4.15 3.20
N ALA A 94 15.83 -3.17 4.10
CA ALA A 94 16.83 -3.01 5.17
C ALA A 94 16.88 -4.24 6.08
N GLN A 95 15.72 -4.73 6.53
CA GLN A 95 15.63 -5.96 7.33
C GLN A 95 16.16 -7.19 6.58
N ALA A 96 15.89 -7.30 5.28
CA ALA A 96 16.41 -8.39 4.47
C ALA A 96 17.94 -8.35 4.33
N ALA A 97 18.53 -7.15 4.27
CA ALA A 97 19.98 -6.97 4.26
C ALA A 97 20.62 -7.38 5.60
N GLU A 98 20.02 -6.98 6.72
CA GLU A 98 20.49 -7.34 8.07
C GLU A 98 20.40 -8.85 8.35
N ARG A 99 19.34 -9.53 7.88
CA ARG A 99 19.24 -11.00 8.01
C ARG A 99 20.36 -11.72 7.26
N ARG A 100 20.73 -11.24 6.08
CA ARG A 100 21.83 -11.83 5.28
C ARG A 100 23.19 -11.66 5.96
N THR A 101 23.41 -10.55 6.65
CA THR A 101 24.67 -10.33 7.37
C THR A 101 24.76 -11.17 8.64
N SER A 102 23.65 -11.42 9.34
CA SER A 102 23.64 -12.29 10.52
C SER A 102 23.73 -13.78 10.17
N GLU A 103 23.10 -14.24 9.10
CA GLU A 103 23.18 -15.64 8.64
C GLU A 103 24.55 -15.98 8.03
N GLY A 104 25.17 -15.04 7.30
CA GLY A 104 26.52 -15.21 6.73
C GLY A 104 27.64 -15.25 7.78
N ALA A 105 27.40 -14.78 9.00
CA ALA A 105 28.34 -14.87 10.12
C ALA A 105 28.26 -16.21 10.87
N ALA A 106 27.22 -17.01 10.66
CA ALA A 106 26.95 -18.23 11.42
C ALA A 106 27.40 -19.54 10.72
N THR A 107 27.92 -19.48 9.48
CA THR A 107 28.25 -20.66 8.67
C THR A 107 29.76 -20.84 8.42
N SER A 108 30.63 -20.36 9.31
CA SER A 108 32.10 -20.43 9.14
C SER A 108 32.84 -21.39 10.10
N ASP A 109 32.18 -22.44 10.60
CA ASP A 109 32.78 -23.52 11.42
C ASP A 109 32.90 -24.84 10.65
#